data_AF-A0A377W6Z9-F1
#
_entry.id   AF-A0A377W6Z9-F1
#
_cell.length_a   1.000
_cell.length_b   1.000
_cell.length_c   1.000
_cell.angle_alpha   90.00
_cell.angle_beta   90.00
_cell.angle_gamma   90.00
#
_symmetry.space_group_name_H-M   'P 1'
#
loop_
_entity.id
_entity.type
_entity.pdbx_description
1 polymer ?
#
loop_
_entity_poly.entity_id
_entity_poly.type
_entity_poly.pdbx_seq_one_letter_code
_entity_poly.pdbx_strand_id
1 'polypeptide(L)'
;MTKAFVRLTGKTLFGPKWSLGYSGSTMHYTDAPDAQNQLMNFIRLCEQHAIPCDSFQLSSGYTSINGKRYVFNWNYDKVPQPKVMSQSFHDAGLKLAANIKPCLLQDHPRYGEVADAVSSFADSQTDAPERSSFWDDEGSHLDFTNPQTVAWWQEGVTTQLLEMGIDSTWNDNNEYEVWDGRSPLLRLWPRNRHQTYSPGDAAVDDARLAGSPAALLRRKSAHI
;
A
#
# COMPACT_ATOMS: atom_id res chain seq x y z
N MET A 1 -7.31 -3.74 26.76
CA MET A 1 -8.18 -4.65 25.97
C MET A 1 -8.53 -5.89 26.78
N THR A 2 -9.77 -6.37 26.73
CA THR A 2 -10.21 -7.58 27.46
C THR A 2 -10.35 -8.79 26.53
N LYS A 3 -10.26 -10.01 27.09
CA LYS A 3 -10.49 -11.25 26.33
C LYS A 3 -11.88 -11.32 25.69
N ALA A 4 -12.88 -10.71 26.32
CA ALA A 4 -14.24 -10.65 25.80
C ALA A 4 -14.32 -9.77 24.55
N PHE A 5 -13.69 -8.59 24.57
CA PHE A 5 -13.64 -7.69 23.42
C PHE A 5 -12.92 -8.32 22.23
N VAL A 6 -11.78 -8.98 22.44
CA VAL A 6 -11.03 -9.72 21.39
C VAL A 6 -11.87 -10.85 20.78
N ARG A 7 -12.66 -11.56 21.58
CA ARG A 7 -13.53 -12.64 21.08
C ARG A 7 -14.63 -12.10 20.18
N LEU A 8 -15.14 -10.90 20.47
CA LEU A 8 -16.21 -10.27 19.71
C LEU A 8 -15.72 -9.61 18.42
N THR A 9 -14.53 -9.01 18.44
CA THR A 9 -14.01 -8.16 17.34
C THR A 9 -12.90 -8.81 16.50
N GLY A 10 -12.41 -9.98 16.92
CA GLY A 10 -11.35 -10.72 16.24
C GLY A 10 -10.01 -10.67 16.97
N LYS A 11 -9.18 -11.69 16.71
CA LYS A 11 -7.83 -11.80 17.26
C LYS A 11 -6.82 -11.20 16.30
N THR A 12 -5.81 -10.53 16.83
CA THR A 12 -4.61 -10.16 16.07
C THR A 12 -3.88 -11.42 15.62
N LEU A 13 -3.55 -11.49 14.34
CA LEU A 13 -2.71 -12.56 13.80
C LEU A 13 -1.29 -12.41 14.34
N PHE A 14 -0.64 -13.54 14.62
CA PHE A 14 0.77 -13.53 14.99
C PHE A 14 1.61 -13.26 13.74
N GLY A 15 2.32 -12.13 13.72
CA GLY A 15 3.16 -11.74 12.59
C GLY A 15 4.35 -12.69 12.39
N PRO A 16 4.99 -12.66 11.21
CA PRO A 16 6.18 -13.45 10.95
C PRO A 16 7.36 -12.97 11.81
N LYS A 17 8.30 -13.85 12.14
CA LYS A 17 9.43 -13.53 13.05
C LYS A 17 10.23 -12.30 12.61
N TRP A 18 10.48 -12.16 11.31
CA TRP A 18 11.24 -11.04 10.72
C TRP A 18 10.58 -9.67 10.99
N SER A 19 9.27 -9.63 11.28
CA SER A 19 8.56 -8.38 11.59
C SER A 19 8.94 -7.75 12.93
N LEU A 20 9.58 -8.52 13.82
CA LEU A 20 9.98 -8.08 15.16
C LEU A 20 11.35 -7.37 15.18
N GLY A 21 12.14 -7.55 14.12
CA GLY A 21 13.47 -7.00 14.02
C GLY A 21 13.52 -5.58 13.48
N TYR A 22 14.74 -5.05 13.34
CA TYR A 22 14.95 -3.72 12.79
C TYR A 22 14.53 -3.67 11.31
N SER A 23 13.79 -2.62 10.95
CA SER A 23 13.28 -2.38 9.61
C SER A 23 13.83 -1.04 9.11
N GLY A 24 14.64 -1.07 8.05
CA GLY A 24 15.13 0.15 7.40
C GLY A 24 13.99 0.89 6.68
N SER A 25 14.00 2.22 6.70
CA SER A 25 13.03 3.03 5.96
C SER A 25 13.55 4.45 5.76
N THR A 26 13.44 4.99 4.54
CA THR A 26 13.44 6.42 4.28
C THR A 26 13.05 6.68 2.84
N MET A 27 12.35 7.80 2.61
CA MET A 27 12.07 8.33 1.28
C MET A 27 13.33 8.56 0.45
N HIS A 28 14.46 8.88 1.10
CA HIS A 28 15.72 9.23 0.43
C HIS A 28 16.19 8.13 -0.53
N TYR A 29 16.14 6.86 -0.12
CA TYR A 29 16.53 5.73 -0.97
C TYR A 29 15.62 5.62 -2.19
N THR A 30 14.31 5.70 -1.98
CA THR A 30 13.31 5.45 -3.03
C THR A 30 13.11 6.63 -3.98
N ASP A 31 13.44 7.85 -3.56
CA ASP A 31 13.36 9.05 -4.39
C ASP A 31 14.58 9.27 -5.27
N ALA A 32 15.73 8.68 -4.90
CA ALA A 32 16.97 8.81 -5.63
C ALA A 32 16.82 8.40 -7.11
N PRO A 33 17.47 9.10 -8.06
CA PRO A 33 17.47 8.72 -9.47
C PRO A 33 18.01 7.31 -9.72
N ASP A 34 18.87 6.80 -8.84
CA ASP A 34 19.49 5.48 -8.87
C ASP A 34 19.00 4.59 -7.69
N ALA A 35 17.71 4.68 -7.35
CA ALA A 35 17.13 4.05 -6.15
C ALA A 35 17.53 2.58 -5.96
N GLN A 36 17.54 1.76 -7.02
CA GLN A 36 17.98 0.36 -6.91
C GLN A 36 19.42 0.23 -6.39
N ASN A 37 20.36 1.05 -6.86
CA ASN A 37 21.74 1.03 -6.38
C ASN A 37 21.84 1.50 -4.93
N GLN A 38 21.07 2.51 -4.55
CA GLN A 38 21.03 3.01 -3.17
C GLN A 38 20.48 1.93 -2.22
N LEU A 39 19.43 1.22 -2.63
CA LEU A 39 18.85 0.11 -1.87
C LEU A 39 19.82 -1.09 -1.76
N MET A 40 20.56 -1.41 -2.82
CA MET A 40 21.62 -2.41 -2.75
C MET A 40 22.79 -1.97 -1.84
N ASN A 41 23.11 -0.67 -1.82
CA ASN A 41 24.12 -0.12 -0.93
C ASN A 41 23.68 -0.17 0.53
N PHE A 42 22.39 0.00 0.83
CA PHE A 42 21.87 -0.20 2.18
C PHE A 42 22.20 -1.59 2.74
N ILE A 43 22.02 -2.66 1.93
CA ILE A 43 22.36 -4.04 2.31
C ILE A 43 23.85 -4.12 2.70
N ARG A 44 24.73 -3.59 1.83
CA ARG A 44 26.18 -3.53 2.09
C ARG A 44 26.52 -2.77 3.38
N LEU A 45 25.83 -1.66 3.66
CA LEU A 45 26.07 -0.88 4.87
C LEU A 45 25.64 -1.63 6.13
N CYS A 46 24.51 -2.33 6.11
CA CYS A 46 24.10 -3.19 7.22
C CYS A 46 25.16 -4.25 7.52
N GLU A 47 25.70 -4.92 6.50
CA GLU A 47 26.77 -5.90 6.65
C GLU A 47 28.06 -5.24 7.17
N GLN A 48 28.53 -4.16 6.54
CA GLN A 48 29.76 -3.45 6.88
C GLN A 48 29.76 -2.96 8.34
N HIS A 49 28.62 -2.48 8.83
CA HIS A 49 28.49 -1.92 10.17
C HIS A 49 27.96 -2.94 11.20
N ALA A 50 27.80 -4.21 10.80
CA ALA A 50 27.24 -5.27 11.64
C ALA A 50 25.92 -4.86 12.31
N ILE A 51 25.04 -4.19 11.55
CA ILE A 51 23.71 -3.78 12.01
C ILE A 51 22.72 -4.89 11.62
N PRO A 52 22.16 -5.64 12.59
CA PRO A 52 21.12 -6.62 12.29
C PRO A 52 19.89 -5.92 11.70
N CYS A 53 19.43 -6.38 10.56
CA CYS A 53 18.25 -5.86 9.88
C CYS A 53 17.47 -7.02 9.29
N ASP A 54 16.16 -7.04 9.53
CA ASP A 54 15.28 -8.12 9.09
C ASP A 54 14.40 -7.69 7.91
N SER A 55 14.24 -6.38 7.69
CA SER A 55 13.42 -5.87 6.59
C SER A 55 13.76 -4.45 6.15
N PHE A 56 13.24 -4.06 5.00
CA PHE A 56 13.26 -2.69 4.52
C PHE A 56 11.87 -2.28 3.99
N GLN A 57 11.42 -1.09 4.37
CA GLN A 57 10.17 -0.48 3.93
C GLN A 57 10.46 0.45 2.74
N LEU A 58 10.00 0.05 1.56
CA LEU A 58 10.04 0.88 0.36
C LEU A 58 8.99 1.98 0.51
N SER A 59 9.43 3.20 0.78
CA SER A 59 8.56 4.38 0.73
C SER A 59 8.12 4.66 -0.71
N SER A 60 7.09 5.47 -0.94
CA SER A 60 6.43 5.57 -2.27
C SER A 60 7.30 6.07 -3.44
N GLY A 61 8.55 6.47 -3.25
CA GLY A 61 9.40 7.01 -4.32
C GLY A 61 9.61 6.05 -5.50
N TYR A 62 9.56 4.74 -5.23
CA TYR A 62 9.68 3.69 -6.24
C TYR A 62 8.53 3.70 -7.25
N THR A 63 7.42 4.38 -6.94
CA THR A 63 6.25 4.46 -7.83
C THR A 63 6.12 5.76 -8.61
N SER A 64 7.10 6.65 -8.46
CA SER A 64 6.96 8.03 -8.91
C SER A 64 6.89 8.20 -10.44
N ILE A 65 6.06 9.14 -10.90
CA ILE A 65 6.08 9.69 -12.26
C ILE A 65 6.07 11.21 -12.11
N ASN A 66 7.08 11.90 -12.66
CA ASN A 66 7.18 13.38 -12.60
C ASN A 66 6.96 13.98 -11.19
N GLY A 67 7.43 13.27 -10.15
CA GLY A 67 7.33 13.70 -8.75
C GLY A 67 6.10 13.18 -7.98
N LYS A 68 5.01 12.83 -8.68
CA LYS A 68 3.77 12.29 -8.09
C LYS A 68 3.86 10.78 -7.88
N ARG A 69 3.05 10.19 -6.98
CA ARG A 69 3.10 8.76 -6.61
C ARG A 69 1.85 8.00 -7.05
N TYR A 70 2.06 6.84 -7.66
CA TYR A 70 1.00 6.06 -8.30
C TYR A 70 1.04 4.62 -7.79
N VAL A 71 -0.01 4.16 -7.11
CA VAL A 71 -0.05 2.77 -6.62
C VAL A 71 0.06 1.80 -7.81
N PHE A 72 0.78 0.70 -7.65
CA PHE A 72 0.97 -0.31 -8.72
C PHE A 72 1.66 0.20 -9.99
N ASN A 73 2.47 1.25 -9.88
CA ASN A 73 3.40 1.69 -10.92
C ASN A 73 4.84 1.50 -10.43
N TRP A 74 5.70 0.85 -11.21
CA TRP A 74 7.14 0.83 -10.95
C TRP A 74 7.82 1.92 -11.78
N ASN A 75 8.62 2.77 -11.13
CA ASN A 75 9.52 3.66 -11.84
C ASN A 75 10.78 2.87 -12.26
N TYR A 76 10.77 2.37 -13.49
CA TYR A 76 11.88 1.59 -14.05
C TYR A 76 13.14 2.41 -14.37
N ASP A 77 13.06 3.75 -14.40
CA ASP A 77 14.27 4.57 -14.51
C ASP A 77 15.07 4.52 -13.20
N LYS A 78 14.36 4.54 -12.05
CA LYS A 78 14.97 4.46 -10.71
C LYS A 78 15.25 3.03 -10.25
N VAL A 79 14.34 2.11 -10.58
CA VAL A 79 14.39 0.69 -10.23
C VAL A 79 14.26 -0.16 -11.50
N PRO A 80 15.31 -0.25 -12.33
CA PRO A 80 15.25 -0.91 -13.63
C PRO A 80 14.98 -2.41 -13.56
N GLN A 81 15.36 -3.06 -12.46
CA GLN A 81 15.20 -4.51 -12.29
C GLN A 81 14.65 -4.84 -10.88
N PRO A 82 13.35 -4.60 -10.62
CA PRO A 82 12.75 -4.81 -9.30
C PRO A 82 12.98 -6.22 -8.75
N LYS A 83 12.89 -7.25 -9.61
CA LYS A 83 13.13 -8.65 -9.22
C LYS A 83 14.58 -8.94 -8.80
N VAL A 84 15.55 -8.27 -9.44
CA VAL A 84 16.97 -8.41 -9.06
C VAL A 84 17.23 -7.71 -7.73
N MET A 85 16.63 -6.54 -7.54
CA MET A 85 16.68 -5.82 -6.27
C MET A 85 16.09 -6.67 -5.14
N SER A 86 14.87 -7.19 -5.31
CA SER A 86 14.22 -8.01 -4.28
C SER A 86 15.00 -9.27 -3.97
N GLN A 87 15.52 -9.95 -5.00
CA GLN A 87 16.36 -11.13 -4.80
C GLN A 87 17.61 -10.80 -3.99
N SER A 88 18.25 -9.65 -4.23
CA SER A 88 19.42 -9.21 -3.46
C SER A 88 19.10 -9.01 -1.97
N PHE A 89 17.90 -8.49 -1.64
CA PHE A 89 17.45 -8.40 -0.24
C PHE A 89 17.24 -9.80 0.36
N HIS A 90 16.60 -10.70 -0.38
CA HIS A 90 16.34 -12.07 0.08
C HIS A 90 17.63 -12.87 0.31
N ASP A 91 18.61 -12.73 -0.58
CA ASP A 91 19.92 -13.37 -0.48
C ASP A 91 20.69 -12.89 0.76
N ALA A 92 20.48 -11.64 1.17
CA ALA A 92 21.03 -11.08 2.40
C ALA A 92 20.19 -11.42 3.66
N GLY A 93 19.09 -12.15 3.51
CA GLY A 93 18.19 -12.53 4.61
C GLY A 93 17.19 -11.44 5.02
N LEU A 94 17.05 -10.36 4.25
CA LEU A 94 16.14 -9.26 4.52
C LEU A 94 14.82 -9.43 3.76
N LYS A 95 13.75 -8.84 4.29
CA LYS A 95 12.40 -8.81 3.69
C LYS A 95 12.01 -7.43 3.20
N LEU A 96 11.17 -7.34 2.18
CA LEU A 96 10.71 -6.07 1.61
C LEU A 96 9.23 -5.82 1.93
N ALA A 97 8.93 -4.60 2.36
CA ALA A 97 7.57 -4.11 2.55
C ALA A 97 7.32 -2.88 1.67
N ALA A 98 6.40 -2.97 0.70
CA ALA A 98 6.15 -1.88 -0.25
C ALA A 98 5.01 -0.96 0.19
N ASN A 99 5.24 0.35 0.17
CA ASN A 99 4.19 1.35 0.37
C ASN A 99 3.16 1.27 -0.77
N ILE A 100 1.89 1.17 -0.41
CA ILE A 100 0.73 1.26 -1.28
C ILE A 100 -0.32 2.15 -0.65
N LYS A 101 -1.13 2.78 -1.50
CA LYS A 101 -2.19 3.70 -1.08
C LYS A 101 -3.47 3.38 -1.84
N PRO A 102 -4.64 3.31 -1.17
CA PRO A 102 -5.92 2.99 -1.81
C PRO A 102 -6.55 4.19 -2.51
N CYS A 103 -5.73 5.02 -3.15
CA CYS A 103 -6.12 6.22 -3.86
C CYS A 103 -5.43 6.28 -5.23
N LEU A 104 -6.15 6.74 -6.25
CA LEU A 104 -5.59 7.01 -7.57
C LEU A 104 -5.68 8.51 -7.85
N LEU A 105 -4.57 9.12 -8.22
CA LEU A 105 -4.56 10.48 -8.76
C LEU A 105 -5.35 10.53 -10.07
N GLN A 106 -5.94 11.67 -10.41
CA GLN A 106 -6.77 11.79 -11.62
C GLN A 106 -5.99 11.47 -12.92
N ASP A 107 -4.68 11.74 -12.92
CA ASP A 107 -3.77 11.43 -14.04
C ASP A 107 -3.08 10.06 -13.90
N HIS A 108 -3.57 9.17 -13.02
CA HIS A 108 -3.04 7.82 -12.88
C HIS A 108 -3.17 7.06 -14.21
N PRO A 109 -2.10 6.46 -14.75
CA PRO A 109 -2.15 5.78 -16.06
C PRO A 109 -3.24 4.69 -16.16
N ARG A 110 -3.53 4.07 -15.01
CA ARG A 110 -4.54 3.01 -14.83
C ARG A 110 -5.90 3.49 -14.30
N TYR A 111 -6.14 4.81 -14.24
CA TYR A 111 -7.40 5.37 -13.68
C TYR A 111 -8.63 4.83 -14.41
N GLY A 112 -8.54 4.70 -15.74
CA GLY A 112 -9.63 4.19 -16.59
C GLY A 112 -10.02 2.73 -16.30
N GLU A 113 -9.13 1.91 -15.75
CA GLU A 113 -9.41 0.51 -15.41
C GLU A 113 -10.41 0.37 -14.25
N VAL A 114 -10.48 1.39 -13.40
CA VAL A 114 -11.31 1.42 -12.20
C VAL A 114 -12.29 2.58 -12.21
N ALA A 115 -12.47 3.29 -13.33
CA ALA A 115 -13.30 4.48 -13.39
C ALA A 115 -14.75 4.21 -12.94
N ASP A 116 -15.34 3.09 -13.37
CA ASP A 116 -16.70 2.67 -12.95
C ASP A 116 -16.77 2.22 -11.47
N ALA A 117 -15.64 1.78 -10.92
CA ALA A 117 -15.48 1.41 -9.51
C ALA A 117 -15.26 2.63 -8.61
N VAL A 118 -14.57 3.66 -9.11
CA VAL A 118 -14.27 4.91 -8.42
C VAL A 118 -15.46 5.89 -8.51
N SER A 119 -16.23 5.87 -9.59
CA SER A 119 -17.43 6.70 -9.78
C SER A 119 -18.56 6.40 -8.79
N SER A 120 -18.49 5.28 -8.06
CA SER A 120 -19.45 4.94 -7.00
C SER A 120 -19.36 5.89 -5.79
N PHE A 121 -18.23 6.59 -5.63
CA PHE A 121 -18.13 7.78 -4.79
C PHE A 121 -18.33 9.02 -5.66
N ALA A 122 -19.52 9.23 -6.20
CA ALA A 122 -19.81 10.48 -6.91
C ALA A 122 -19.71 11.69 -5.94
N ASP A 123 -19.14 12.81 -6.39
CA ASP A 123 -19.21 14.06 -5.65
C ASP A 123 -20.68 14.34 -5.25
N SER A 124 -20.91 14.70 -3.99
CA SER A 124 -22.28 14.97 -3.51
C SER A 124 -23.02 16.08 -4.29
N GLN A 125 -22.30 16.88 -5.07
CA GLN A 125 -22.81 17.95 -5.92
C GLN A 125 -22.80 17.61 -7.43
N THR A 126 -22.06 16.59 -7.86
CA THR A 126 -21.94 16.21 -9.28
C THR A 126 -21.80 14.70 -9.45
N ASP A 127 -22.40 14.09 -10.47
CA ASP A 127 -22.21 12.66 -10.80
C ASP A 127 -20.77 12.30 -11.26
N ALA A 128 -19.78 13.15 -11.00
CA ALA A 128 -18.37 12.94 -11.29
C ALA A 128 -17.66 12.26 -10.11
N PRO A 129 -16.51 11.56 -10.33
CA PRO A 129 -15.73 10.95 -9.26
C PRO A 129 -15.36 11.93 -8.13
N GLU A 130 -15.39 11.43 -6.89
CA GLU A 130 -14.96 12.16 -5.68
C GLU A 130 -13.52 12.63 -5.82
N ARG A 131 -13.28 13.89 -5.44
CA ARG A 131 -11.96 14.51 -5.47
C ARG A 131 -11.52 14.85 -4.06
N SER A 132 -10.51 14.12 -3.60
CA SER A 132 -9.80 14.35 -2.35
C SER A 132 -8.43 14.97 -2.64
N SER A 133 -8.02 15.94 -1.83
CA SER A 133 -6.66 16.49 -1.87
C SER A 133 -5.69 15.51 -1.22
N PHE A 134 -4.68 15.08 -1.98
CA PHE A 134 -3.55 14.29 -1.47
C PHE A 134 -2.27 15.12 -1.52
N TRP A 135 -1.20 14.58 -0.93
CA TRP A 135 0.09 15.26 -0.84
C TRP A 135 0.68 15.64 -2.21
N ASP A 136 0.39 14.84 -3.25
CA ASP A 136 0.92 15.04 -4.60
C ASP A 136 -0.05 15.81 -5.51
N ASP A 137 -1.35 15.54 -5.43
CA ASP A 137 -2.41 16.17 -6.25
C ASP A 137 -3.82 15.75 -5.77
N GLU A 138 -4.86 16.14 -6.50
CA GLU A 138 -6.21 15.58 -6.36
C GLU A 138 -6.30 14.15 -6.91
N GLY A 139 -7.04 13.30 -6.18
CA GLY A 139 -7.30 11.92 -6.55
C GLY A 139 -8.62 11.42 -6.02
N SER A 140 -8.88 10.13 -6.21
CA SER A 140 -10.10 9.47 -5.77
C SER A 140 -9.76 8.20 -4.99
N HIS A 141 -10.55 7.95 -3.95
CA HIS A 141 -10.44 6.71 -3.18
C HIS A 141 -11.10 5.54 -3.93
N LEU A 142 -10.53 4.35 -3.75
CA LEU A 142 -11.08 3.11 -4.31
C LEU A 142 -12.27 2.60 -3.46
N ASP A 143 -13.36 2.19 -4.12
CA ASP A 143 -14.53 1.60 -3.44
C ASP A 143 -14.37 0.10 -3.19
N PHE A 144 -13.87 -0.26 -2.01
CA PHE A 144 -13.75 -1.66 -1.58
C PHE A 144 -15.07 -2.35 -1.24
N THR A 145 -16.22 -1.66 -1.34
CA THR A 145 -17.54 -2.33 -1.31
C THR A 145 -17.93 -2.90 -2.68
N ASN A 146 -17.28 -2.46 -3.75
CA ASN A 146 -17.44 -3.03 -5.09
C ASN A 146 -16.47 -4.23 -5.27
N PRO A 147 -16.97 -5.44 -5.56
CA PRO A 147 -16.13 -6.63 -5.80
C PRO A 147 -15.14 -6.47 -6.95
N GLN A 148 -15.43 -5.64 -7.96
CA GLN A 148 -14.50 -5.38 -9.05
C GLN A 148 -13.27 -4.60 -8.59
N THR A 149 -13.44 -3.64 -7.69
CA THR A 149 -12.33 -2.92 -7.05
C THR A 149 -11.45 -3.86 -6.26
N VAL A 150 -12.07 -4.77 -5.50
CA VAL A 150 -11.34 -5.78 -4.70
C VAL A 150 -10.50 -6.66 -5.62
N ALA A 151 -11.09 -7.17 -6.71
CA ALA A 151 -10.38 -8.01 -7.67
C ALA A 151 -9.21 -7.27 -8.32
N TRP A 152 -9.42 -6.03 -8.78
CA TRP A 152 -8.36 -5.20 -9.36
C TRP A 152 -7.22 -4.94 -8.37
N TRP A 153 -7.56 -4.66 -7.12
CA TRP A 153 -6.56 -4.43 -6.07
C TRP A 153 -5.76 -5.69 -5.75
N GLN A 154 -6.42 -6.84 -5.64
CA GLN A 154 -5.76 -8.14 -5.41
C GLN A 154 -4.82 -8.49 -6.58
N GLU A 155 -5.29 -8.33 -7.82
CA GLU A 155 -4.46 -8.54 -9.01
C GLU A 155 -3.25 -7.59 -9.03
N GLY A 156 -3.44 -6.32 -8.65
CA GLY A 156 -2.35 -5.35 -8.51
C GLY A 156 -1.34 -5.75 -7.44
N VAL A 157 -1.79 -6.18 -6.26
CA VAL A 157 -0.91 -6.69 -5.20
C VAL A 157 -0.13 -7.92 -5.67
N THR A 158 -0.79 -8.88 -6.30
CA THR A 158 -0.13 -10.08 -6.84
C THR A 158 0.91 -9.71 -7.90
N THR A 159 0.47 -9.10 -9.01
CA THR A 159 1.28 -8.95 -10.22
C THR A 159 2.33 -7.86 -10.11
N GLN A 160 2.02 -6.77 -9.40
CA GLN A 160 2.93 -5.62 -9.30
C GLN A 160 3.83 -5.71 -8.06
N LEU A 161 3.52 -6.51 -7.04
CA LEU A 161 4.31 -6.55 -5.81
C LEU A 161 4.80 -7.96 -5.49
N LEU A 162 3.91 -8.92 -5.25
CA LEU A 162 4.30 -10.27 -4.82
C LEU A 162 5.18 -10.97 -5.86
N GLU A 163 4.78 -10.93 -7.14
CA GLU A 163 5.57 -11.48 -8.25
C GLU A 163 6.88 -10.71 -8.51
N MET A 164 7.00 -9.49 -7.98
CA MET A 164 8.22 -8.68 -7.99
C MET A 164 9.10 -8.94 -6.76
N GLY A 165 8.75 -9.91 -5.91
CA GLY A 165 9.53 -10.31 -4.74
C GLY A 165 9.30 -9.47 -3.49
N ILE A 166 8.23 -8.69 -3.43
CA ILE A 166 7.82 -7.97 -2.22
C ILE A 166 7.12 -8.95 -1.26
N ASP A 167 7.55 -8.97 0.01
CA ASP A 167 7.02 -9.91 1.01
C ASP A 167 5.78 -9.39 1.73
N SER A 168 5.59 -8.07 1.78
CA SER A 168 4.59 -7.40 2.61
C SER A 168 4.17 -6.07 2.01
N THR A 169 2.96 -5.61 2.33
CA THR A 169 2.49 -4.28 1.95
C THR A 169 2.37 -3.36 3.16
N TRP A 170 2.70 -2.10 2.95
CA TRP A 170 2.47 -1.01 3.88
C TRP A 170 1.34 -0.15 3.32
N ASN A 171 0.16 -0.30 3.91
CA ASN A 171 -1.04 0.42 3.51
C ASN A 171 -1.10 1.78 4.22
N ASP A 172 -0.89 2.83 3.43
CA ASP A 172 -0.78 4.24 3.85
C ASP A 172 -1.97 5.04 3.29
N ASN A 173 -2.27 6.19 3.90
CA ASN A 173 -3.37 7.09 3.50
C ASN A 173 -4.76 6.39 3.43
N ASN A 174 -5.06 5.51 4.39
CA ASN A 174 -6.35 4.80 4.47
C ASN A 174 -7.35 5.48 5.43
N GLU A 175 -7.11 6.74 5.80
CA GLU A 175 -7.90 7.51 6.76
C GLU A 175 -9.15 8.17 6.17
N TYR A 176 -9.26 8.26 4.84
CA TYR A 176 -10.26 9.10 4.14
C TYR A 176 -10.27 10.53 4.70
N GLU A 177 -9.17 11.26 4.52
CA GLU A 177 -9.00 12.58 5.13
C GLU A 177 -10.03 13.59 4.61
N VAL A 178 -10.96 13.98 5.49
CA VAL A 178 -11.98 14.98 5.22
C VAL A 178 -11.47 16.37 5.65
N TRP A 179 -11.07 17.20 4.69
CA TRP A 179 -10.47 18.52 4.96
C TRP A 179 -11.50 19.67 5.14
N ASP A 180 -12.80 19.40 5.00
CA ASP A 180 -13.89 20.40 5.07
C ASP A 180 -15.07 19.91 5.95
N GLY A 181 -15.55 20.75 6.88
CA GLY A 181 -16.76 20.50 7.68
C GLY A 181 -18.08 20.46 6.89
N ARG A 182 -18.05 20.76 5.59
CA ARG A 182 -19.12 20.62 4.59
C ARG A 182 -18.81 19.55 3.54
N SER A 183 -17.77 18.74 3.74
CA SER A 183 -17.28 17.80 2.74
C SER A 183 -18.37 16.82 2.27
N PRO A 184 -18.45 16.56 0.96
CA PRO A 184 -19.26 15.49 0.35
C PRO A 184 -19.13 14.13 1.02
N LEU A 185 -17.99 13.82 1.65
CA LEU A 185 -17.70 12.52 2.26
C LEU A 185 -18.69 12.17 3.39
N LEU A 186 -19.23 13.16 4.09
CA LEU A 186 -20.29 12.96 5.10
C LEU A 186 -21.67 12.66 4.50
N ARG A 187 -21.89 12.97 3.21
CA ARG A 187 -23.11 12.64 2.46
C ARG A 187 -22.96 11.38 1.60
N LEU A 188 -21.72 11.00 1.29
CA LEU A 188 -21.35 9.82 0.51
C LEU A 188 -21.50 8.49 1.27
N TRP A 189 -21.61 8.53 2.60
CA TRP A 189 -22.01 7.37 3.38
C TRP A 189 -23.53 7.23 3.29
N PRO A 190 -24.10 6.26 2.52
CA PRO A 190 -25.47 5.88 2.79
C PRO A 190 -25.47 5.46 4.25
N ARG A 191 -26.41 5.94 5.05
CA ARG A 191 -26.49 5.70 6.51
C ARG A 191 -26.36 4.22 6.95
N ASN A 192 -26.32 3.28 6.00
CA ASN A 192 -26.25 1.83 6.16
C ASN A 192 -25.11 1.10 5.37
N ARG A 193 -24.12 1.75 4.74
CA ARG A 193 -22.95 1.04 4.16
C ARG A 193 -21.71 1.24 5.01
N HIS A 194 -21.46 0.31 5.93
CA HIS A 194 -20.15 0.19 6.57
C HIS A 194 -19.16 -0.44 5.58
N GLN A 195 -18.01 0.19 5.32
CA GLN A 195 -16.87 -0.52 4.72
C GLN A 195 -16.39 -1.56 5.74
N THR A 196 -16.94 -2.76 5.65
CA THR A 196 -16.52 -3.92 6.44
C THR A 196 -15.31 -4.63 5.83
N TYR A 197 -14.90 -4.22 4.63
CA TYR A 197 -13.80 -4.77 3.87
C TYR A 197 -12.85 -3.65 3.46
N SER A 198 -11.65 -3.68 4.01
CA SER A 198 -10.62 -2.67 3.79
C SER A 198 -9.60 -3.12 2.75
N PRO A 199 -8.84 -2.20 2.13
CA PRO A 199 -7.69 -2.57 1.28
C PRO A 199 -6.68 -3.45 2.02
N GLY A 200 -6.61 -3.35 3.34
CA GLY A 200 -5.81 -4.25 4.15
C GLY A 200 -6.37 -5.66 4.25
N ASP A 201 -7.69 -5.86 4.21
CA ASP A 201 -8.29 -7.20 4.23
C ASP A 201 -8.11 -7.88 2.86
N ALA A 202 -8.27 -7.12 1.78
CA ALA A 202 -7.96 -7.56 0.41
C ALA A 202 -6.53 -8.09 0.26
N ALA A 203 -5.55 -7.36 0.81
CA ALA A 203 -4.15 -7.76 0.78
C ALA A 203 -3.82 -8.95 1.71
N VAL A 204 -4.52 -9.13 2.84
CA VAL A 204 -4.37 -10.34 3.68
C VAL A 204 -4.89 -11.57 2.95
N ASP A 205 -6.05 -11.46 2.31
CA ASP A 205 -6.67 -12.58 1.60
C ASP A 205 -5.81 -13.04 0.42
N ASP A 206 -5.22 -12.10 -0.33
CA ASP A 206 -4.34 -12.41 -1.46
C ASP A 206 -3.06 -13.16 -1.02
N ALA A 207 -2.40 -12.68 0.02
CA ALA A 207 -1.22 -13.35 0.55
C ALA A 207 -1.51 -14.75 1.12
N ARG A 208 -2.70 -14.97 1.68
CA ARG A 208 -3.16 -16.30 2.09
C ARG A 208 -3.34 -17.23 0.89
N LEU A 209 -3.95 -16.75 -0.19
CA LEU A 209 -4.16 -17.51 -1.42
C LEU A 209 -2.83 -17.84 -2.12
N ALA A 210 -1.85 -16.93 -2.08
CA ALA A 210 -0.49 -17.16 -2.59
C ALA A 210 0.35 -18.12 -1.74
N GLY A 211 -0.20 -18.69 -0.65
CA GLY A 211 0.53 -19.60 0.24
C GLY A 211 1.64 -18.92 1.04
N SER A 212 1.65 -17.59 1.12
CA SER A 212 2.59 -16.83 1.93
C SER A 212 2.04 -16.69 3.36
N PRO A 213 2.61 -17.39 4.36
CA PRO A 213 2.18 -17.24 5.75
C PRO A 213 2.55 -15.86 6.36
N ALA A 214 3.11 -14.94 5.56
CA ALA A 214 3.82 -13.75 6.02
C ALA A 214 3.25 -12.42 5.49
N ALA A 215 1.95 -12.31 5.21
CA ALA A 215 1.32 -11.00 5.06
C ALA A 215 1.27 -10.27 6.41
N LEU A 216 2.38 -9.65 6.78
CA LEU A 216 2.33 -8.51 7.65
C LEU A 216 1.74 -7.37 6.83
N LEU A 217 0.64 -6.79 7.27
CA LEU A 217 0.25 -5.46 6.83
C LEU A 217 0.60 -4.47 7.93
N ARG A 218 1.47 -3.52 7.60
CA ARG A 218 1.59 -2.30 8.40
C ARG A 218 0.51 -1.35 7.92
N ARG A 219 -0.40 -0.96 8.81
CA ARG A 219 -1.47 0.01 8.54
C ARG A 219 -1.13 1.30 9.29
N LYS A 220 -1.31 2.45 8.63
CA LYS A 220 -1.23 3.75 9.30
C LYS A 220 -2.47 4.04 10.16
N SER A 221 -3.63 3.50 9.77
CA SER A 221 -4.88 3.63 10.52
C SER A 221 -5.69 2.35 10.63
N ALA A 222 -6.48 2.27 11.69
CA ALA A 222 -7.48 1.24 11.94
C ALA A 222 -8.78 1.92 12.39
N HIS A 223 -9.89 1.69 11.67
CA HIS A 223 -11.21 2.10 12.12
C HIS A 223 -11.78 1.02 13.07
N ILE A 224 -12.43 1.45 14.15
CA ILE A 224 -13.14 0.59 15.12
C ILE A 224 -14.62 0.55 14.71
#